data_AF-A0A923JEM7-F1
#
_entry.id   AF-A0A923JEM7-F1
#
_cell.length_a   1.000
_cell.length_b   1.000
_cell.length_c   1.000
_cell.angle_alpha   90.00
_cell.angle_beta   90.00
_cell.angle_gamma   90.00
#
_symmetry.space_group_name_H-M   'P 1'
#
loop_
_entity.id
_entity.type
_entity.pdbx_description
1 polymer ?
#
loop_
_entity_poly.entity_id
_entity_poly.type
_entity_poly.pdbx_seq_one_letter_code
_entity_poly.pdbx_strand_id
1 'polypeptide(L)'
;MFTDRRIQRHQLPYFLRVFNRVTDKPIGFLGNVSEDGLMLISPLPVMIGVEFNLRLKVPCNAGGQQLIDLVAYCLWCHEDATPHHFDAGFSLQRAPPEYGQLIRALKQYFSFQPLPASA
;
A
#
# COMPACT_ATOMS: atom_id res chain seq x y z
N MET A 1 11.03 -11.61 -7.08
CA MET A 1 9.84 -11.03 -7.74
C MET A 1 8.62 -11.58 -7.02
N PHE A 2 7.69 -10.73 -6.57
CA PHE A 2 6.76 -11.13 -5.51
C PHE A 2 5.46 -11.75 -5.98
N THR A 3 5.17 -11.61 -7.27
CA THR A 3 4.11 -12.36 -7.95
C THR A 3 4.31 -12.30 -9.46
N ASP A 4 4.63 -13.43 -10.10
CA ASP A 4 4.38 -13.64 -11.56
C ASP A 4 2.90 -13.91 -11.85
N ARG A 5 2.08 -14.09 -10.80
CA ARG A 5 0.66 -14.41 -10.87
C ARG A 5 -0.17 -13.20 -10.48
N ARG A 6 -1.26 -12.94 -11.21
CA ARG A 6 -2.20 -11.87 -10.89
C ARG A 6 -2.72 -12.04 -9.45
N ILE A 7 -2.75 -10.95 -8.68
CA ILE A 7 -3.32 -10.92 -7.34
C ILE A 7 -4.77 -11.44 -7.42
N GLN A 8 -5.14 -12.40 -6.57
CA GLN A 8 -6.53 -12.82 -6.46
C GLN A 8 -7.30 -11.91 -5.51
N ARG A 9 -8.62 -11.77 -5.69
CA ARG A 9 -9.45 -10.83 -4.90
C ARG A 9 -9.31 -11.01 -3.40
N HIS A 10 -9.28 -12.26 -2.91
CA HIS A 10 -9.13 -12.55 -1.48
C HIS A 10 -7.72 -12.25 -0.95
N GLN A 11 -6.71 -12.10 -1.83
CA GLN A 11 -5.34 -11.78 -1.45
C GLN A 11 -5.11 -10.27 -1.33
N LEU A 12 -5.91 -9.45 -2.03
CA LEU A 12 -5.73 -8.01 -2.09
C LEU A 12 -5.53 -7.34 -0.71
N PRO A 13 -6.28 -7.68 0.36
CA PRO A 13 -6.08 -7.04 1.67
C PRO A 13 -4.65 -7.21 2.22
N TYR A 14 -3.93 -8.28 1.87
CA TYR A 14 -2.54 -8.48 2.30
C TYR A 14 -1.56 -7.56 1.56
N PHE A 15 -1.87 -7.15 0.33
CA PHE A 15 -1.06 -6.21 -0.45
C PHE A 15 -1.30 -4.76 -0.03
N LEU A 16 -2.45 -4.46 0.58
CA LEU A 16 -2.84 -3.10 0.93
C LEU A 16 -2.52 -2.72 2.39
N ARG A 17 -2.32 -3.69 3.28
CA ARG A 17 -2.14 -3.39 4.72
C ARG A 17 -0.78 -2.74 5.00
N VAL A 18 -0.83 -1.61 5.70
CA VAL A 18 0.34 -0.82 6.12
C VAL A 18 0.59 -1.02 7.61
N PHE A 19 1.86 -1.17 7.98
CA PHE A 19 2.32 -1.33 9.34
C PHE A 19 3.26 -0.19 9.71
N ASN A 20 3.26 0.19 10.99
CA ASN A 20 4.35 0.95 11.56
C ASN A 20 5.57 0.04 11.65
N ARG A 21 6.67 0.41 11.01
CA ARG A 21 7.90 -0.42 10.93
C ARG A 21 8.57 -0.62 12.29
N VAL A 22 8.42 0.34 13.21
CA VAL A 22 9.06 0.31 14.53
C VAL A 22 8.30 -0.60 15.49
N THR A 23 6.96 -0.47 15.53
CA THR A 23 6.12 -1.24 16.48
C THR A 23 5.54 -2.51 15.89
N ASP A 24 5.67 -2.70 14.58
CA ASP A 24 5.08 -3.78 13.78
C ASP A 24 3.54 -3.86 13.86
N LYS A 25 2.88 -2.83 14.40
CA LYS A 25 1.42 -2.73 14.50
C LYS A 25 0.82 -2.20 13.20
N PRO A 26 -0.36 -2.69 12.78
CA PRO A 26 -1.06 -2.14 11.63
C PRO A 26 -1.45 -0.68 11.90
N ILE A 27 -1.22 0.18 10.92
CA ILE A 27 -1.58 1.62 10.98
C ILE A 27 -2.70 1.98 10.01
N GLY A 28 -2.96 1.14 9.00
CA GLY A 28 -4.04 1.37 8.05
C GLY A 28 -3.88 0.56 6.78
N PHE A 29 -4.47 1.06 5.70
CA PHE A 29 -4.42 0.47 4.36
C PHE A 29 -4.02 1.50 3.32
N LEU A 30 -3.37 1.05 2.24
CA LEU A 30 -3.14 1.87 1.06
C LEU A 30 -4.49 2.22 0.43
N GLY A 31 -4.79 3.51 0.32
CA GLY A 31 -5.91 4.04 -0.45
C GLY A 31 -5.51 4.41 -1.88
N ASN A 32 -4.29 4.93 -2.06
CA ASN A 32 -3.74 5.27 -3.37
C ASN A 32 -2.20 5.14 -3.35
N VAL A 33 -1.57 4.97 -4.51
CA VAL A 33 -0.13 4.86 -4.67
C VAL A 33 0.33 5.58 -5.93
N SER A 34 1.46 6.28 -5.84
CA SER A 34 2.22 6.83 -6.97
C SER A 34 3.69 6.43 -6.82
N GLU A 35 4.54 6.77 -7.78
CA GLU A 35 5.98 6.43 -7.71
C GLU A 35 6.67 7.13 -6.53
N ASP A 36 6.22 8.35 -6.20
CA ASP A 36 6.84 9.20 -5.17
C ASP A 36 5.99 9.37 -3.91
N GLY A 37 4.88 8.64 -3.77
CA GLY A 37 3.93 8.86 -2.69
C GLY A 37 2.91 7.75 -2.50
N LEU A 38 2.16 7.87 -1.42
CA LEU A 38 1.01 7.03 -1.11
C LEU A 38 -0.06 7.81 -0.34
N MET A 39 -1.27 7.28 -0.36
CA MET A 39 -2.35 7.68 0.54
C MET A 39 -2.63 6.53 1.50
N LEU A 40 -2.66 6.84 2.80
CA LEU A 40 -3.00 5.93 3.88
C LEU A 40 -4.42 6.21 4.36
N ILE A 41 -5.24 5.17 4.38
CA ILE A 41 -6.54 5.17 5.07
C ILE A 41 -6.30 4.57 6.46
N SER A 42 -6.53 5.36 7.51
CA SER A 42 -6.20 5.00 8.89
C SER A 42 -7.40 5.16 9.83
N PRO A 43 -7.52 4.35 10.90
CA PRO A 43 -8.60 4.49 11.87
C PRO A 43 -8.36 5.60 12.91
N LEU A 44 -7.18 6.22 12.88
CA LEU A 44 -6.75 7.26 13.80
C LEU A 44 -6.04 8.35 13.01
N PRO A 45 -6.18 9.64 13.39
CA PRO A 45 -5.49 10.72 12.71
C PRO A 45 -3.97 10.55 12.82
N VAL A 46 -3.27 10.86 11.73
CA VAL A 46 -1.81 10.85 11.69
C VAL A 46 -1.27 12.28 11.75
N MET A 47 -0.09 12.45 12.33
CA MET A 47 0.52 13.76 12.52
C MET A 47 1.05 14.32 11.18
N ILE A 48 0.57 15.50 10.79
CA ILE A 48 1.05 16.23 9.61
C ILE A 48 2.44 16.81 9.90
N GLY A 49 3.31 16.84 8.90
CA GLY A 49 4.65 17.41 9.03
C GLY A 49 5.65 16.49 9.73
N VAL A 50 5.35 15.20 9.80
CA VAL A 50 6.19 14.20 10.48
C VAL A 50 6.60 13.10 9.50
N GLU A 51 7.82 12.61 9.69
CA GLU A 51 8.34 11.42 9.00
C GLU A 51 7.85 10.15 9.69
N PHE A 52 7.31 9.23 8.90
CA PHE A 52 6.86 7.92 9.32
C PHE A 52 7.70 6.83 8.69
N ASN A 53 8.07 5.86 9.51
CA ASN A 53 8.66 4.61 9.07
C ASN A 53 7.53 3.57 8.86
N LEU A 54 7.15 3.36 7.60
CA LEU A 54 6.07 2.47 7.19
C LEU A 54 6.63 1.16 6.65
N ARG A 55 5.84 0.09 6.75
CA ARG A 55 6.17 -1.24 6.24
C ARG A 55 4.96 -1.88 5.59
N LEU A 56 5.15 -2.45 4.41
CA LEU A 56 4.17 -3.34 3.76
C LEU A 56 4.69 -4.77 3.86
N LYS A 57 3.77 -5.72 4.10
CA LYS A 57 4.08 -7.15 4.24
C LYS A 57 3.38 -7.92 3.13
N VAL A 58 4.03 -8.01 1.98
CA VAL A 58 3.42 -8.53 0.75
C VAL A 58 3.68 -10.04 0.63
N PRO A 59 2.68 -10.88 0.33
CA PRO A 59 2.91 -12.31 0.09
C PRO A 59 3.92 -12.57 -1.05
N CYS A 60 4.79 -13.58 -0.88
CA CYS A 60 5.76 -13.98 -1.90
C CYS A 60 5.42 -15.37 -2.48
N ASN A 61 5.69 -15.56 -3.78
CA ASN A 61 5.51 -16.83 -4.49
C ASN A 61 6.27 -18.02 -3.88
N ALA A 62 7.44 -17.78 -3.26
CA ALA A 62 8.27 -18.84 -2.66
C ALA A 62 7.77 -19.31 -1.28
N GLY A 63 6.61 -18.82 -0.83
CA GLY A 63 6.18 -18.92 0.55
C GLY A 63 6.80 -17.80 1.39
N GLY A 64 6.04 -17.29 2.36
CA GLY A 64 6.47 -16.20 3.23
C GLY A 64 6.04 -14.81 2.77
N GLN A 65 6.67 -13.79 3.36
CA GLN A 65 6.36 -12.38 3.15
C GLN A 65 7.60 -11.62 2.74
N GLN A 66 7.41 -10.71 1.81
CA GLN A 66 8.32 -9.62 1.54
C GLN A 66 8.00 -8.43 2.42
N LEU A 67 9.04 -7.80 2.93
CA LEU A 67 8.94 -6.53 3.61
C LEU A 67 9.32 -5.41 2.64
N ILE A 68 8.45 -4.43 2.47
CA ILE A 68 8.72 -3.20 1.73
C ILE A 68 8.73 -2.07 2.75
N ASP A 69 9.93 -1.58 3.09
CA ASP A 69 10.12 -0.51 4.06
C ASP A 69 10.12 0.84 3.35
N LEU A 70 9.32 1.78 3.86
CA LEU A 70 9.13 3.11 3.29
C LEU A 70 9.40 4.16 4.38
N VAL A 71 10.14 5.21 4.01
CA VAL A 71 10.27 6.42 4.82
C VAL A 71 9.47 7.51 4.11
N ALA A 72 8.45 8.03 4.79
CA ALA A 72 7.42 8.86 4.17
C ALA A 72 7.03 10.04 5.07
N TYR A 73 6.88 11.23 4.49
CA TYR A 73 6.51 12.45 5.20
C TYR A 73 5.03 12.76 5.01
N CYS A 74 4.28 12.93 6.10
CA CYS A 74 2.85 13.22 6.04
C CYS A 74 2.62 14.68 5.62
N LEU A 75 1.93 14.88 4.50
CA LEU A 75 1.65 16.21 3.93
C LEU A 75 0.31 16.77 4.39
N TRP A 76 -0.68 15.89 4.57
CA TRP A 76 -2.03 16.25 4.98
C TRP A 76 -2.73 15.06 5.63
N CYS A 77 -3.75 15.33 6.44
CA CYS A 77 -4.61 14.33 7.07
C CYS A 77 -6.01 14.92 7.23
N HIS A 78 -7.04 14.24 6.74
CA HIS A 78 -8.43 14.66 6.79
C HIS A 78 -9.31 13.48 7.21
N GLU A 79 -10.39 13.76 7.93
CA GLU A 79 -11.42 12.74 8.16
C GLU A 79 -12.14 12.46 6.83
N ASP A 80 -12.33 11.19 6.51
CA ASP A 80 -13.09 10.73 5.34
C ASP A 80 -14.60 10.87 5.60
N ALA A 81 -15.42 10.72 4.55
CA ALA A 81 -16.87 10.66 4.65
C ALA A 81 -17.36 9.52 5.56
N THR A 82 -16.54 8.48 5.75
CA THR A 82 -16.80 7.42 6.71
C THR A 82 -16.30 7.85 8.10
N PRO A 83 -17.19 8.00 9.10
CA PRO A 83 -16.77 8.41 10.44
C PRO A 83 -15.66 7.54 11.01
N HIS A 84 -14.70 8.14 11.71
CA HIS A 84 -13.54 7.44 12.31
C HIS A 84 -12.55 6.85 11.31
N HIS A 85 -12.58 7.26 10.05
CA HIS A 85 -11.55 6.98 9.06
C HIS A 85 -10.88 8.27 8.62
N PHE A 86 -9.56 8.24 8.48
CA PHE A 86 -8.75 9.37 8.08
C PHE A 86 -7.92 9.03 6.86
N ASP A 87 -8.03 9.86 5.84
CA ASP A 87 -7.16 9.85 4.68
C ASP A 87 -5.95 10.73 4.98
N ALA A 88 -4.76 10.20 4.71
CA ALA A 88 -3.52 10.93 4.85
C ALA A 88 -2.60 10.71 3.65
N GLY A 89 -2.13 11.81 3.07
CA GLY A 89 -1.21 11.79 1.94
C GLY A 89 0.24 11.90 2.39
N PHE A 90 1.09 11.05 1.83
CA PHE A 90 2.50 10.98 2.13
C PHE A 90 3.35 11.17 0.88
N SER A 91 4.43 11.95 0.99
CA SER A 91 5.54 11.89 0.05
C SER A 91 6.59 10.90 0.55
N LEU A 92 7.15 10.10 -0.36
CA LEU A 92 8.25 9.20 -0.06
C LEU A 92 9.58 9.96 -0.14
N GLN A 93 10.47 9.74 0.82
CA GLN A 93 11.83 10.27 0.74
C GLN A 93 12.63 9.58 -0.38
N ARG A 94 12.48 8.25 -0.49
CA ARG A 94 13.02 7.42 -1.57
C ARG A 94 12.19 6.16 -1.70
N ALA A 95 11.63 5.92 -2.88
CA ALA A 95 10.93 4.69 -3.18
C ALA A 95 11.93 3.54 -3.43
N PRO A 96 11.85 2.42 -2.68
CA PRO A 96 12.66 1.25 -2.98
C PRO A 96 12.13 0.54 -4.25
N PRO A 97 12.97 -0.19 -5.02
CA PRO A 97 12.54 -0.89 -6.24
C PRO A 97 11.34 -1.83 -6.05
N GLU A 98 11.24 -2.41 -4.86
CA GLU A 98 10.15 -3.27 -4.40
C GLU A 98 8.79 -2.55 -4.40
N TYR A 99 8.77 -1.26 -4.07
CA TYR A 99 7.55 -0.47 -4.09
C TYR A 99 7.03 -0.27 -5.52
N GLY A 100 7.92 -0.05 -6.48
CA GLY A 100 7.57 -0.03 -7.90
C GLY A 100 7.00 -1.37 -8.40
N GLN A 101 7.48 -2.50 -7.88
CA GLN A 101 6.91 -3.82 -8.18
C GLN A 101 5.49 -3.95 -7.64
N LEU A 102 5.24 -3.49 -6.40
CA LEU A 102 3.91 -3.45 -5.82
C LEU A 102 2.95 -2.58 -6.65
N ILE A 103 3.36 -1.38 -7.04
CA ILE A 103 2.55 -0.48 -7.88
C ILE A 103 2.15 -1.19 -9.18
N ARG A 104 3.10 -1.87 -9.85
CA ARG A 104 2.81 -2.63 -11.08
C ARG A 104 1.81 -3.76 -10.83
N ALA A 105 1.97 -4.51 -9.74
CA ALA A 105 1.06 -5.60 -9.38
C ALA A 105 -0.36 -5.08 -9.10
N LEU A 106 -0.49 -3.97 -8.36
CA LEU A 106 -1.78 -3.33 -8.10
C LEU A 106 -2.40 -2.75 -9.37
N LYS A 107 -1.62 -2.08 -10.23
CA LYS A 107 -2.08 -1.59 -11.54
C LYS A 107 -2.63 -2.74 -12.38
N GLN A 108 -1.93 -3.86 -12.47
CA GLN A 108 -2.39 -5.04 -13.20
C GLN A 108 -3.67 -5.63 -12.59
N TYR A 109 -3.77 -5.67 -11.25
CA TYR A 109 -4.97 -6.16 -10.56
C TYR A 109 -6.22 -5.34 -10.88
N PHE A 110 -6.12 -4.00 -10.80
CA PHE A 110 -7.23 -3.07 -11.05
C PHE A 110 -7.49 -2.79 -12.54
N SER A 111 -6.64 -3.28 -13.45
CA SER A 111 -6.88 -3.17 -14.89
C SER A 111 -8.00 -4.11 -15.33
N PHE A 112 -8.92 -3.59 -16.13
CA PHE A 112 -9.89 -4.40 -16.85
C PHE A 112 -9.16 -5.17 -17.95
N GLN A 113 -9.00 -6.48 -17.78
CA GLN A 113 -8.58 -7.34 -18.88
C GLN A 113 -9.83 -7.84 -19.59
N PRO A 114 -9.93 -7.70 -20.93
CA PRO A 114 -11.02 -8.30 -21.68
C PRO A 114 -11.03 -9.80 -21.41
N LEU A 115 -12.22 -10.35 -21.13
CA LEU A 115 -12.41 -11.80 -21.12
C LEU A 115 -11.95 -12.32 -22.50
N PRO A 116 -11.15 -13.40 -22.56
CA PRO A 116 -10.90 -14.04 -23.84
C PRO A 116 -12.26 -14.34 -24.47
N ALA A 117 -12.50 -13.83 -25.67
CA ALA A 117 -13.70 -14.15 -26.41
C ALA A 117 -13.78 -15.67 -26.48
N SER A 118 -14.85 -16.25 -25.95
CA SER A 118 -15.10 -17.68 -26.06
C SER A 118 -14.99 -18.04 -27.55
N ALA A 119 -14.03 -18.89 -27.87
CA ALA A 119 -13.90 -19.51 -29.19
C ALA A 119 -14.97 -20.60 -29.36
#